data_AF-A0A973SIZ7-F1
#
_entry.id   AF-A0A973SIZ7-F1
#
_cell.length_a   1.000
_cell.length_b   1.000
_cell.length_c   1.000
_cell.angle_alpha   90.00
_cell.angle_beta   90.00
_cell.angle_gamma   90.00
#
_symmetry.space_group_name_H-M   'P 1'
#
loop_
_entity.id
_entity.type
_entity.pdbx_description
1 polymer ?
#
loop_
_entity_poly.entity_id
_entity_poly.type
_entity_poly.pdbx_seq_one_letter_code
_entity_poly.pdbx_strand_id
1 'polypeptide(L)'
;MRAEPISPERLAERIAELVIEAGDAPTETPWTRLAVDGAPGSGTADVAAAVAALLVDAGRPVQRISAGDFLRPRSLRLEHGREDPDVFYTEWLDVKGLMREVFDPLTAGGSGRVLPSLWNAERDRASRAPYVELPPGGVLILEGALLFGVGLPFDVSVHLWLSKGALARRTPEDMAWTLPAYARYDVEVDPSRAASLTARMDDPRHPALLFL
;
A
#
# COMPACT_ATOMS: atom_id res chain seq x y z
N MET A 1 23.13 5.53 3.37
CA MET A 1 22.18 4.76 2.55
C MET A 1 22.89 4.28 1.30
N ARG A 2 23.06 2.96 1.15
CA ARG A 2 23.64 2.36 -0.06
C ARG A 2 22.50 2.05 -1.02
N ALA A 3 22.67 2.38 -2.30
CA ALA A 3 21.70 2.06 -3.34
C ALA A 3 22.27 1.01 -4.29
N GLU A 4 21.49 -0.02 -4.60
CA GLU A 4 21.85 -1.06 -5.56
C GLU A 4 20.82 -1.10 -6.70
N PRO A 5 21.24 -0.84 -7.96
CA PRO A 5 20.33 -0.91 -9.11
C PRO A 5 19.68 -2.29 -9.23
N ILE A 6 18.39 -2.30 -9.53
CA ILE A 6 17.62 -3.51 -9.78
C ILE A 6 16.70 -3.27 -10.99
N SER A 7 16.36 -4.31 -11.75
CA SER A 7 15.33 -4.16 -12.79
C SER A 7 13.93 -4.15 -12.15
N PRO A 8 12.91 -3.57 -12.80
CA PRO A 8 11.54 -3.64 -12.30
C PRO A 8 11.05 -5.08 -12.08
N GLU A 9 11.40 -6.00 -12.98
CA GLU A 9 11.04 -7.41 -12.90
C GLU A 9 11.70 -8.06 -11.68
N ARG A 10 13.01 -7.82 -11.49
CA ARG A 10 13.75 -8.36 -10.34
C ARG A 10 13.29 -7.77 -9.01
N LEU A 11 12.81 -6.52 -8.99
CA LEU A 11 12.18 -5.94 -7.81
C LEU A 11 10.89 -6.68 -7.46
N ALA A 12 10.02 -6.93 -8.44
CA ALA A 12 8.78 -7.68 -8.22
C ALA A 12 9.05 -9.12 -7.76
N GLU A 13 10.02 -9.80 -8.38
CA GLU A 13 10.47 -11.13 -7.96
C GLU A 13 10.96 -11.13 -6.51
N ARG A 14 11.80 -10.17 -6.13
CA ARG A 14 12.31 -10.08 -4.77
C ARG A 14 11.20 -9.83 -3.74
N ILE A 15 10.20 -9.04 -4.08
CA ILE A 15 9.04 -8.81 -3.20
C ILE A 15 8.20 -10.10 -3.10
N ALA A 16 7.95 -10.80 -4.21
CA ALA A 16 7.21 -12.05 -4.21
C ALA A 16 7.92 -13.14 -3.36
N GLU A 17 9.25 -13.23 -3.44
CA GLU A 17 10.06 -14.11 -2.58
C GLU A 17 9.82 -13.81 -1.08
N LEU A 18 9.90 -12.54 -0.67
CA LEU A 18 9.64 -12.14 0.72
C LEU A 18 8.23 -12.53 1.19
N VAL A 19 7.23 -12.38 0.33
CA VAL A 19 5.85 -12.76 0.63
C VAL A 19 5.70 -14.28 0.77
N ILE A 20 6.32 -15.06 -0.11
CA ILE A 20 6.30 -16.52 -0.05
C ILE A 20 7.00 -17.00 1.23
N GLU A 21 8.18 -16.47 1.53
CA GLU A 21 8.92 -16.77 2.76
C GLU A 21 8.08 -16.46 4.01
N ALA A 22 7.38 -15.32 4.04
CA ALA A 22 6.50 -14.96 5.15
C ALA A 22 5.27 -15.89 5.26
N GLY A 23 4.70 -16.32 4.13
CA GLY A 23 3.56 -17.25 4.09
C GLY A 23 3.90 -18.70 4.43
N ASP A 24 5.16 -19.10 4.28
CA ASP A 24 5.65 -20.44 4.64
C ASP A 24 6.16 -20.53 6.09
N ALA A 25 6.41 -19.39 6.74
CA ALA A 25 6.76 -19.35 8.15
C ALA A 25 5.56 -19.76 9.04
N PRO A 26 5.80 -20.36 10.23
CA PRO A 26 4.73 -20.61 11.18
C PRO A 26 4.07 -19.31 11.66
N THR A 27 2.78 -19.14 11.35
CA THR A 27 1.98 -17.95 11.72
C THR A 27 0.65 -18.36 12.36
N GLU A 28 0.00 -17.43 13.06
CA GLU A 28 -1.32 -17.66 13.67
C GLU A 28 -2.46 -17.58 12.64
N THR A 29 -2.19 -17.05 11.44
CA THR A 29 -3.17 -16.81 10.37
C THR A 29 -2.71 -17.44 9.06
N PRO A 30 -3.59 -18.09 8.28
CA PRO A 30 -3.20 -18.70 7.02
C PRO A 30 -3.02 -17.70 5.87
N TRP A 31 -3.15 -16.39 6.11
CA TRP A 31 -3.04 -15.35 5.08
C TRP A 31 -1.80 -14.50 5.28
N THR A 32 -1.20 -14.05 4.17
CA THR A 32 -0.11 -13.08 4.18
C THR A 32 -0.62 -11.71 3.73
N ARG A 33 -0.23 -10.65 4.44
CA ARG A 33 -0.67 -9.27 4.18
C ARG A 33 0.52 -8.41 3.77
N LEU A 34 0.58 -8.09 2.48
CA LEU A 34 1.59 -7.24 1.87
C LEU A 34 1.10 -5.78 1.81
N ALA A 35 1.94 -4.85 2.25
CA ALA A 35 1.82 -3.43 1.89
C ALA A 35 2.77 -3.07 0.76
N VAL A 36 2.27 -2.30 -0.22
CA VAL A 36 3.09 -1.57 -1.20
C VAL A 36 2.81 -0.08 -1.02
N ASP A 37 3.59 0.56 -0.15
CA ASP A 37 3.46 1.95 0.25
C ASP A 37 4.29 2.88 -0.64
N GLY A 38 3.75 4.02 -1.01
CA GLY A 38 4.48 5.10 -1.65
C GLY A 38 3.56 6.22 -2.15
N ALA A 39 4.11 7.41 -2.34
CA ALA A 39 3.34 8.55 -2.82
C ALA A 39 2.80 8.33 -4.26
N PRO A 40 1.67 8.96 -4.64
CA PRO A 40 1.17 8.96 -6.01
C PRO A 40 2.27 9.32 -7.01
N GLY A 41 2.55 8.41 -7.94
CA GLY A 41 3.62 8.54 -8.93
C GLY A 41 4.86 7.68 -8.67
N SER A 42 4.94 6.96 -7.55
CA SER A 42 6.00 5.97 -7.27
C SER A 42 5.79 4.63 -7.96
N GLY A 43 4.58 4.35 -8.45
CA GLY A 43 4.23 3.12 -9.18
C GLY A 43 3.73 1.97 -8.28
N THR A 44 3.16 2.27 -7.11
CA THR A 44 2.63 1.26 -6.17
C THR A 44 1.69 0.25 -6.84
N ALA A 45 0.74 0.74 -7.65
CA ALA A 45 -0.22 -0.11 -8.36
C ALA A 45 0.45 -1.06 -9.36
N ASP A 46 1.46 -0.57 -10.11
CA ASP A 46 2.17 -1.36 -11.11
C ASP A 46 3.04 -2.43 -10.46
N VAL A 47 3.77 -2.08 -9.39
CA VAL A 47 4.55 -3.03 -8.59
C VAL A 47 3.64 -4.08 -7.96
N ALA A 48 2.53 -3.65 -7.36
CA ALA A 48 1.55 -4.57 -6.76
C ALA A 48 0.94 -5.53 -7.80
N ALA A 49 0.68 -5.06 -9.02
CA ALA A 49 0.17 -5.91 -10.11
C ALA A 49 1.22 -6.92 -10.58
N ALA A 50 2.48 -6.52 -10.71
CA ALA A 50 3.57 -7.41 -11.10
C ALA A 50 3.82 -8.50 -10.04
N VAL A 51 3.84 -8.13 -8.76
CA VAL A 51 3.96 -9.07 -7.64
C VAL A 51 2.77 -10.03 -7.60
N ALA A 52 1.54 -9.52 -7.78
CA ALA A 52 0.34 -10.36 -7.82
C ALA A 52 0.42 -11.44 -8.90
N ALA A 53 0.90 -11.10 -10.10
CA ALA A 53 1.05 -12.06 -11.19
C ALA A 53 2.02 -13.19 -10.81
N LEU A 54 3.18 -12.86 -10.25
CA LEU A 54 4.18 -13.84 -9.79
C LEU A 54 3.64 -14.75 -8.68
N LEU A 55 2.88 -14.20 -7.74
CA LEU A 55 2.26 -14.96 -6.66
C LEU A 55 1.19 -15.93 -7.18
N VAL A 56 0.37 -15.49 -8.14
CA VAL A 56 -0.61 -16.36 -8.80
C VAL A 56 0.08 -17.50 -9.55
N ASP A 57 1.15 -17.20 -10.29
CA ASP A 57 1.96 -18.21 -10.98
C ASP A 57 2.62 -19.21 -10.00
N ALA A 58 2.94 -18.76 -8.79
CA ALA A 58 3.42 -19.59 -7.69
C ALA A 58 2.29 -20.35 -6.94
N GLY A 59 1.04 -20.25 -7.41
CA GLY A 59 -0.11 -20.95 -6.81
C GLY A 59 -0.65 -20.30 -5.53
N ARG A 60 -0.32 -19.03 -5.26
CA ARG A 60 -0.87 -18.25 -4.14
C ARG A 60 -2.07 -17.43 -4.63
N PRO A 61 -3.29 -17.66 -4.11
CA PRO A 61 -4.44 -16.80 -4.41
C PRO A 61 -4.18 -15.36 -3.96
N VAL A 62 -4.50 -14.36 -4.78
CA VAL A 62 -4.21 -12.95 -4.46
C VAL A 62 -5.48 -12.11 -4.49
N GLN A 63 -5.68 -11.30 -3.45
CA GLN A 63 -6.60 -10.16 -3.48
C GLN A 63 -5.81 -8.86 -3.40
N ARG A 64 -5.83 -8.07 -4.49
CA ARG A 64 -5.23 -6.74 -4.52
C ARG A 64 -6.29 -5.68 -4.21
N ILE A 65 -5.95 -4.70 -3.39
CA ILE A 65 -6.81 -3.59 -2.96
C ILE A 65 -6.03 -2.29 -3.07
N SER A 66 -6.66 -1.24 -3.61
CA SER A 66 -6.11 0.11 -3.55
C SER A 66 -6.59 0.81 -2.28
N ALA A 67 -5.70 1.47 -1.56
CA ALA A 67 -6.08 2.33 -0.44
C ALA A 67 -6.98 3.49 -0.89
N GLY A 68 -6.91 3.88 -2.17
CA GLY A 68 -7.81 4.86 -2.79
C GLY A 68 -9.28 4.45 -2.78
N ASP A 69 -9.57 3.15 -2.72
CA ASP A 69 -10.92 2.59 -2.62
C ASP A 69 -11.47 2.55 -1.17
N PHE A 70 -10.66 3.01 -0.22
CA PHE A 70 -10.97 3.08 1.21
C PHE A 70 -10.76 4.50 1.75
N LEU A 71 -10.94 5.51 0.91
CA LEU A 71 -10.98 6.91 1.37
C LEU A 71 -12.32 7.21 2.05
N ARG A 72 -12.28 8.05 3.08
CA ARG A 72 -13.51 8.58 3.71
C ARG A 72 -14.34 9.40 2.70
N PRO A 73 -15.65 9.56 2.91
CA PRO A 73 -16.48 10.46 2.11
C PRO A 73 -15.91 11.88 2.03
N ARG A 74 -16.16 12.59 0.92
CA ARG A 74 -15.70 13.97 0.72
C ARG A 74 -16.14 14.91 1.84
N SER A 75 -17.33 14.71 2.39
CA SER A 75 -17.86 15.51 3.49
C SER A 75 -16.99 15.46 4.75
N LEU A 76 -16.27 14.36 4.97
CA LEU A 76 -15.30 14.23 6.08
C LEU A 76 -13.91 14.70 5.64
N ARG A 77 -13.47 14.31 4.44
CA ARG A 77 -12.12 14.65 3.96
C ARG A 77 -11.87 16.13 3.76
N LEU A 78 -12.90 16.88 3.39
CA LEU A 78 -12.79 18.29 3.02
C LEU A 78 -13.46 19.24 4.03
N GLU A 79 -13.81 18.75 5.23
CA GLU A 79 -14.56 19.52 6.22
C GLU A 79 -13.79 20.77 6.70
N HIS A 80 -12.46 20.66 6.81
CA HIS A 80 -11.58 21.74 7.26
C HIS A 80 -10.92 22.53 6.11
N GLY A 81 -11.26 22.20 4.86
CA GLY A 81 -10.65 22.81 3.68
C GLY A 81 -10.40 21.78 2.57
N ARG A 82 -10.26 22.26 1.34
CA ARG A 82 -10.02 21.38 0.18
C ARG A 82 -8.58 20.87 0.10
N GLU A 83 -7.65 21.62 0.68
CA GLU A 83 -6.21 21.46 0.51
C GLU A 83 -5.53 21.60 1.88
N ASP A 84 -5.83 20.65 2.77
CA ASP A 84 -5.24 20.57 4.10
C ASP A 84 -4.32 19.34 4.18
N PRO A 85 -2.98 19.51 4.18
CA PRO A 85 -2.04 18.39 4.20
C PRO A 85 -2.09 17.58 5.50
N ASP A 86 -2.50 18.17 6.63
CA ASP A 86 -2.61 17.44 7.89
C ASP A 86 -3.82 16.50 7.86
N VAL A 87 -4.98 17.00 7.40
CA VAL A 87 -6.19 16.18 7.22
C VAL A 87 -5.96 15.11 6.16
N PHE A 88 -5.26 15.44 5.07
CA PHE A 88 -4.84 14.46 4.06
C PHE A 88 -4.03 13.33 4.66
N TYR A 89 -3.09 13.64 5.55
CA TYR A 89 -2.22 12.66 6.17
C TYR A 89 -2.96 11.78 7.18
N THR A 90 -3.76 12.36 8.06
CA THR A 90 -4.27 11.64 9.25
C THR A 90 -5.71 11.16 9.11
N GLU A 91 -6.50 11.73 8.20
CA GLU A 91 -7.95 11.53 8.19
C GLU A 91 -8.52 11.00 6.89
N TRP A 92 -7.83 11.12 5.76
CA TRP A 92 -8.40 10.73 4.47
C TRP A 92 -8.60 9.23 4.32
N LEU A 93 -7.65 8.43 4.79
CA LEU A 93 -7.74 6.97 4.75
C LEU A 93 -8.72 6.47 5.82
N ASP A 94 -9.71 5.68 5.42
CA ASP A 94 -10.59 4.98 6.34
C ASP A 94 -9.91 3.73 6.89
N VAL A 95 -8.92 3.93 7.76
CA VAL A 95 -8.18 2.86 8.45
C VAL A 95 -9.13 1.93 9.20
N LYS A 96 -10.21 2.46 9.78
CA LYS A 96 -11.22 1.63 10.47
C LYS A 96 -12.01 0.77 9.49
N GLY A 97 -12.36 1.32 8.33
CA GLY A 97 -12.96 0.58 7.21
C GLY A 97 -12.04 -0.53 6.70
N LEU A 98 -10.75 -0.24 6.49
CA LEU A 98 -9.75 -1.25 6.12
C LEU A 98 -9.63 -2.36 7.17
N MET A 99 -9.51 -1.99 8.46
CA MET A 99 -9.43 -2.98 9.53
C MET A 99 -10.65 -3.91 9.51
N ARG A 100 -11.86 -3.34 9.56
CA ARG A 100 -13.10 -4.11 9.64
C ARG A 100 -13.37 -4.98 8.42
N GLU A 101 -13.13 -4.45 7.22
CA GLU A 101 -13.58 -5.07 5.97
C GLU A 101 -12.49 -5.88 5.26
N VAL A 102 -11.23 -5.69 5.63
CA VAL A 102 -10.08 -6.29 4.94
C VAL A 102 -9.17 -7.05 5.90
N PHE A 103 -8.74 -6.47 7.02
CA PHE A 103 -7.75 -7.11 7.89
C PHE A 103 -8.35 -8.06 8.93
N ASP A 104 -9.42 -7.67 9.62
CA ASP A 104 -10.09 -8.50 10.63
C ASP A 104 -10.57 -9.85 10.05
N PRO A 105 -11.11 -9.92 8.80
CA PRO A 105 -11.43 -11.19 8.17
C PRO A 105 -10.23 -12.13 7.94
N LEU A 106 -8.99 -11.60 7.96
CA LEU A 106 -7.75 -12.32 7.69
C LEU A 106 -6.93 -12.60 8.96
N THR A 107 -7.61 -12.68 10.11
CA THR A 107 -7.03 -13.06 11.41
C THR A 107 -7.21 -14.56 11.69
N ALA A 108 -6.63 -15.06 12.78
CA ALA A 108 -6.83 -16.43 13.23
C ALA A 108 -8.32 -16.73 13.44
N GLY A 109 -8.86 -17.72 12.72
CA GLY A 109 -10.30 -18.04 12.74
C GLY A 109 -11.19 -17.04 11.99
N GLY A 110 -10.59 -16.07 11.29
CA GLY A 110 -11.28 -15.12 10.42
C GLY A 110 -11.94 -15.81 9.22
N SER A 111 -12.86 -15.09 8.58
CA SER A 111 -13.70 -15.67 7.51
C SER A 111 -13.01 -15.76 6.15
N GLY A 112 -11.88 -15.09 5.93
CA GLY A 112 -11.27 -14.94 4.61
C GLY A 112 -12.06 -14.04 3.64
N ARG A 113 -13.26 -13.58 4.00
CA ARG A 113 -14.10 -12.74 3.13
C ARG A 113 -13.76 -11.27 3.30
N VAL A 114 -13.15 -10.69 2.28
CA VAL A 114 -12.70 -9.30 2.26
C VAL A 114 -13.51 -8.46 1.29
N LEU A 115 -13.65 -7.18 1.57
CA LEU A 115 -14.28 -6.23 0.67
C LEU A 115 -13.21 -5.60 -0.24
N PRO A 116 -13.28 -5.72 -1.58
CA PRO A 116 -12.23 -5.23 -2.46
C PRO A 116 -12.25 -3.70 -2.63
N SER A 117 -13.39 -3.05 -2.40
CA SER A 117 -13.52 -1.59 -2.38
C SER A 117 -14.70 -1.17 -1.51
N LEU A 118 -14.58 -0.04 -0.82
CA LEU A 118 -15.65 0.50 0.04
C LEU A 118 -16.24 1.80 -0.52
N TRP A 119 -15.39 2.68 -1.05
CA TRP A 119 -15.75 4.01 -1.50
C TRP A 119 -15.16 4.32 -2.87
N ASN A 120 -15.97 4.93 -3.75
CA ASN A 120 -15.47 5.52 -4.99
C ASN A 120 -15.28 7.03 -4.76
N ALA A 121 -14.03 7.46 -4.64
CA ALA A 121 -13.69 8.85 -4.31
C ALA A 121 -14.02 9.87 -5.42
N GLU A 122 -14.02 9.44 -6.69
CA GLU A 122 -14.36 10.29 -7.84
C GLU A 122 -15.85 10.66 -7.85
N ARG A 123 -16.71 9.65 -7.64
CA ARG A 123 -18.17 9.79 -7.66
C ARG A 123 -18.76 10.10 -6.29
N ASP A 124 -17.91 10.09 -5.26
CA ASP A 124 -18.23 10.31 -3.85
C ASP A 124 -19.42 9.47 -3.37
N ARG A 125 -19.32 8.15 -3.55
CA ARG A 125 -20.35 7.20 -3.12
C ARG A 125 -19.75 5.83 -2.79
N ALA A 126 -20.49 5.03 -2.02
CA ALA A 126 -20.12 3.64 -1.77
C ALA A 126 -19.94 2.88 -3.09
N SER A 127 -18.90 2.05 -3.17
CA SER A 127 -18.60 1.24 -4.36
C SER A 127 -19.66 0.15 -4.60
N ARG A 128 -20.27 -0.35 -3.51
CA ARG A 128 -21.19 -1.50 -3.48
C ARG A 128 -20.56 -2.79 -4.03
N ALA A 129 -19.25 -2.96 -3.88
CA ALA A 129 -18.61 -4.22 -4.24
C ALA A 129 -19.13 -5.37 -3.36
N PRO A 130 -19.30 -6.58 -3.92
CA PRO A 130 -19.54 -7.76 -3.11
C PRO A 130 -18.26 -8.18 -2.37
N TYR A 131 -18.40 -8.91 -1.26
CA TYR A 131 -17.28 -9.58 -0.63
C TYR A 131 -16.68 -10.64 -1.55
N VAL A 132 -15.36 -10.78 -1.48
CA VAL A 132 -14.59 -11.81 -2.17
C VAL A 132 -13.93 -12.70 -1.12
N GLU A 133 -13.98 -14.01 -1.35
CA GLU A 133 -13.28 -14.96 -0.49
C GLU A 133 -11.81 -15.06 -0.92
N LEU A 134 -10.91 -14.72 0.00
CA LEU A 134 -9.49 -15.04 -0.09
C LEU A 134 -9.28 -16.36 0.67
N PRO A 135 -9.03 -17.49 -0.01
CA PRO A 135 -8.87 -18.78 0.65
C PRO A 135 -7.59 -18.82 1.50
N PRO A 136 -7.48 -19.75 2.47
CA PRO A 136 -6.24 -20.00 3.21
C PRO A 136 -5.03 -20.18 2.30
N GLY A 137 -3.88 -19.65 2.68
CA GLY A 137 -2.66 -19.55 1.86
C GLY A 137 -2.68 -18.38 0.87
N GLY A 138 -3.74 -17.57 0.87
CA GLY A 138 -3.88 -16.40 0.02
C GLY A 138 -3.14 -15.17 0.54
N VAL A 139 -2.85 -14.25 -0.39
CA VAL A 139 -2.12 -13.01 -0.14
C VAL A 139 -3.05 -11.81 -0.36
N LEU A 140 -3.18 -10.96 0.65
CA LEU A 140 -3.71 -9.61 0.51
C LEU A 140 -2.57 -8.69 0.07
N ILE A 141 -2.78 -7.90 -0.97
CA ILE A 141 -1.88 -6.80 -1.35
C ILE A 141 -2.65 -5.48 -1.22
N LEU A 142 -2.28 -4.66 -0.25
CA LEU A 142 -2.78 -3.28 -0.14
C LEU A 142 -1.73 -2.32 -0.69
N GLU A 143 -2.09 -1.58 -1.74
CA GLU A 143 -1.21 -0.59 -2.36
C GLU A 143 -1.76 0.83 -2.19
N GLY A 144 -0.87 1.80 -2.03
CA GLY A 144 -1.25 3.21 -1.93
C GLY A 144 -0.23 4.01 -1.14
N ALA A 145 -0.67 5.15 -0.61
CA ALA A 145 0.20 6.06 0.11
C ALA A 145 -0.17 6.13 1.59
N LEU A 146 0.83 6.40 2.44
CA LEU A 146 0.66 6.69 3.86
C LEU A 146 0.10 5.49 4.65
N LEU A 147 0.56 4.28 4.30
CA LEU A 147 0.05 3.03 4.85
C LEU A 147 0.69 2.62 6.17
N PHE A 148 1.85 3.18 6.52
CA PHE A 148 2.56 2.86 7.77
C PHE A 148 2.26 3.87 8.89
N GLY A 149 2.53 3.49 10.13
CA GLY A 149 2.28 4.34 11.31
C GLY A 149 0.81 4.44 11.74
N VAL A 150 -0.11 3.86 10.96
CA VAL A 150 -1.57 3.91 11.20
C VAL A 150 -2.15 2.64 11.83
N GLY A 151 -1.31 1.66 12.18
CA GLY A 151 -1.72 0.44 12.90
C GLY A 151 -2.28 -0.69 12.04
N LEU A 152 -2.09 -0.65 10.72
CA LEU A 152 -2.45 -1.77 9.83
C LEU A 152 -1.47 -2.95 10.00
N PRO A 153 -1.96 -4.19 10.20
CA PRO A 153 -1.11 -5.33 10.55
C PRO A 153 -0.55 -6.05 9.32
N PHE A 154 0.48 -5.48 8.70
CA PHE A 154 1.18 -6.11 7.58
C PHE A 154 2.20 -7.15 8.04
N ASP A 155 2.32 -8.23 7.27
CA ASP A 155 3.36 -9.26 7.46
C ASP A 155 4.63 -8.92 6.65
N VAL A 156 4.44 -8.32 5.46
CA VAL A 156 5.51 -7.80 4.61
C VAL A 156 5.19 -6.36 4.23
N SER A 157 6.17 -5.47 4.37
CA SER A 157 6.03 -4.05 4.07
C SER A 157 7.07 -3.61 3.04
N VAL A 158 6.60 -3.04 1.92
CA VAL A 158 7.46 -2.47 0.87
C VAL A 158 7.21 -0.97 0.80
N HIS A 159 8.28 -0.17 0.82
CA HIS A 159 8.20 1.28 0.60
C HIS A 159 8.88 1.68 -0.72
N LEU A 160 8.11 2.32 -1.58
CA LEU A 160 8.53 2.90 -2.85
C LEU A 160 8.88 4.37 -2.65
N TRP A 161 10.14 4.61 -2.30
CA TRP A 161 10.65 5.92 -1.96
C TRP A 161 10.89 6.79 -3.21
N LEU A 162 10.50 8.06 -3.14
CA LEU A 162 10.82 9.09 -4.12
C LEU A 162 11.67 10.16 -3.45
N SER A 163 12.73 10.60 -4.12
CA SER A 163 13.42 11.82 -3.70
C SER A 163 12.46 13.01 -3.74
N LYS A 164 12.67 14.00 -2.86
CA LYS A 164 11.84 15.21 -2.81
C LYS A 164 11.63 15.86 -4.19
N GLY A 165 12.69 15.90 -5.01
CA GLY A 165 12.61 16.43 -6.37
C GLY A 165 11.82 15.55 -7.33
N ALA A 166 11.94 14.22 -7.24
CA ALA A 166 11.15 13.30 -8.04
C ALA A 166 9.68 13.34 -7.64
N LEU A 167 9.39 13.33 -6.34
CA LEU A 167 8.04 13.49 -5.78
C LEU A 167 7.38 14.76 -6.32
N ALA A 168 8.01 15.92 -6.15
CA ALA A 168 7.46 17.19 -6.63
C ALA A 168 7.19 17.24 -8.14
N ARG A 169 8.01 16.57 -8.97
CA ARG A 169 7.79 16.49 -10.43
C ARG A 169 6.70 15.50 -10.83
N ARG A 170 6.44 14.49 -10.01
CA ARG A 170 5.49 13.40 -10.28
C ARG A 170 4.11 13.68 -9.70
N THR A 171 4.02 14.56 -8.71
CA THR A 171 2.74 15.04 -8.17
C THR A 171 2.11 16.04 -9.15
N PRO A 172 0.86 15.81 -9.60
CA PRO A 172 0.10 16.79 -10.38
C PRO A 172 0.01 18.16 -9.68
N GLU A 173 -0.07 19.25 -10.46
CA GLU A 173 -0.08 20.62 -9.91
C GLU A 173 -1.24 20.85 -8.93
N ASP A 174 -2.43 20.32 -9.24
CA ASP A 174 -3.63 20.37 -8.38
C ASP A 174 -3.52 19.51 -7.11
N MET A 175 -2.48 18.68 -7.02
CA MET A 175 -2.17 17.84 -5.85
C MET A 175 -0.88 18.28 -5.13
N ALA A 176 -0.22 19.36 -5.58
CA ALA A 176 1.04 19.83 -4.98
C ALA A 176 0.90 20.22 -3.50
N TRP A 177 -0.31 20.60 -3.07
CA TRP A 177 -0.63 20.89 -1.67
C TRP A 177 -0.47 19.67 -0.74
N THR A 178 -0.40 18.45 -1.27
CA THR A 178 -0.16 17.21 -0.49
C THR A 178 1.32 16.98 -0.14
N LEU A 179 2.26 17.67 -0.79
CA LEU A 179 3.70 17.45 -0.58
C LEU A 179 4.17 17.60 0.88
N PRO A 180 3.65 18.56 1.69
CA PRO A 180 3.99 18.65 3.10
C PRO A 180 3.60 17.42 3.91
N ALA A 181 2.52 16.72 3.54
CA ALA A 181 2.10 15.49 4.21
C ALA A 181 3.14 14.37 4.06
N TYR A 182 3.68 14.19 2.86
CA TYR A 182 4.75 13.20 2.62
C TYR A 182 6.04 13.58 3.36
N ALA A 183 6.39 14.86 3.39
CA ALA A 183 7.55 15.32 4.16
C ALA A 183 7.38 15.08 5.66
N ARG A 184 6.16 15.26 6.19
CA ARG A 184 5.82 14.96 7.58
C ARG A 184 5.87 13.45 7.84
N TYR A 185 5.31 12.64 6.93
CA TYR A 185 5.35 11.18 6.99
C TYR A 185 6.77 10.62 7.04
N ASP A 186 7.67 11.14 6.21
CA ASP A 186 9.09 10.75 6.21
C ASP A 186 9.76 10.99 7.56
N VAL A 187 9.37 12.04 8.29
CA VAL A 187 9.96 12.40 9.59
C VAL A 187 9.30 11.64 10.75
N GLU A 188 7.98 11.55 10.76
CA GLU A 188 7.24 10.97 11.88
C GLU A 188 7.24 9.44 11.88
N VAL A 189 7.24 8.83 10.69
CA VAL A 189 7.11 7.37 10.53
C VAL A 189 8.41 6.73 10.06
N ASP A 190 9.24 7.45 9.29
CA ASP A 190 10.42 6.91 8.61
C ASP A 190 10.09 5.58 7.88
N PRO A 191 9.19 5.64 6.86
CA PRO A 191 8.67 4.44 6.21
C PRO A 191 9.77 3.61 5.55
N SER A 192 10.85 4.25 5.14
CA SER A 192 12.04 3.60 4.60
C SER A 192 12.64 2.63 5.62
N ARG A 193 12.76 3.02 6.90
CA ARG A 193 13.27 2.15 7.97
C ARG A 193 12.24 1.14 8.48
N ALA A 194 10.95 1.47 8.43
CA ALA A 194 9.88 0.59 8.88
C ALA A 194 9.57 -0.55 7.90
N ALA A 195 9.94 -0.40 6.63
CA ALA A 195 9.69 -1.40 5.59
C ALA A 195 10.63 -2.62 5.68
N SER A 196 10.12 -3.80 5.34
CA SER A 196 10.92 -5.00 5.07
C SER A 196 11.85 -4.79 3.86
N LEU A 197 11.41 -4.00 2.88
CA LEU A 197 12.18 -3.65 1.68
C LEU A 197 11.86 -2.21 1.25
N THR A 198 12.90 -1.44 0.97
CA THR A 198 12.76 -0.09 0.42
C THR A 198 13.40 0.00 -0.96
N ALA A 199 12.67 0.53 -1.93
CA ALA A 199 13.13 0.76 -3.30
C ALA A 199 12.99 2.24 -3.67
N ARG A 200 14.06 2.84 -4.19
CA ARG A 200 14.01 4.16 -4.84
C ARG A 200 13.34 4.05 -6.20
N MET A 201 12.36 4.91 -6.44
CA MET A 201 11.50 4.93 -7.63
C MET A 201 11.51 6.25 -8.41
N ASP A 202 12.56 7.08 -8.27
CA ASP A 202 12.68 8.38 -8.97
C ASP A 202 12.39 8.27 -10.49
N ASP A 203 12.87 7.17 -11.10
CA ASP A 203 12.43 6.66 -12.39
C ASP A 203 12.00 5.18 -12.22
N PRO A 204 10.71 4.83 -12.36
CA PRO A 204 10.21 3.46 -12.24
C PRO A 204 10.85 2.46 -13.20
N ARG A 205 11.50 2.92 -14.27
CA ARG A 205 12.25 2.05 -15.20
C ARG A 205 13.65 1.70 -14.69
N HIS A 206 14.13 2.41 -13.68
CA HIS A 206 15.47 2.27 -13.11
C HIS A 206 15.41 2.25 -11.57
N PRO A 207 14.69 1.29 -10.97
CA PRO A 207 14.62 1.20 -9.52
C PRO A 207 15.97 0.86 -8.90
N ALA A 208 16.11 1.16 -7.61
CA ALA A 208 17.26 0.73 -6.83
C ALA A 208 16.85 0.33 -5.42
N LEU A 209 17.33 -0.81 -4.93
CA LEU A 209 17.16 -1.19 -3.53
C LEU A 209 17.95 -0.25 -2.64
N LEU A 210 17.35 0.16 -1.53
CA LEU A 210 17.97 1.02 -0.52
C LEU A 210 18.27 0.19 0.74
N PHE A 211 19.52 0.25 1.18
CA PHE A 211 19.97 -0.35 2.43
C PHE A 211 20.27 0.75 3.47
N LEU A 212 19.58 0.67 4.61
CA LEU A 212 19.49 1.70 5.66
C LEU A 212 20.24 1.32 6.94
#